data_AF-A0A3A8EJW2-F1
#
_entry.id   AF-A0A3A8EJW2-F1
#
_cell.length_a   1.000
_cell.length_b   1.000
_cell.length_c   1.000
_cell.angle_alpha   90.00
_cell.angle_beta   90.00
_cell.angle_gamma   90.00
#
_symmetry.space_group_name_H-M   'P 1'
#
loop_
_entity.id
_entity.type
_entity.pdbx_description
1 polymer ?
#
loop_
_entity_poly.entity_id
_entity_poly.type
_entity_poly.pdbx_seq_one_letter_code
_entity_poly.pdbx_strand_id
1 'polypeptide(L)' 'MPYYIKKHSKYLTLENVTNEHYDDDYNVVNESYTTGFNWTLDTEYAKKFYTHNEASDYVYRFRHVLKDVQIVQEKF' A
#
# COMPACT_ATOMS: atom_id res chain seq x y z
N MET A 1 13.89 7.61 10.32
CA MET A 1 12.66 7.05 10.93
C MET A 1 11.63 6.95 9.83
N PRO A 2 11.15 5.74 9.50
CA PRO A 2 10.22 5.52 8.40
C PRO A 2 8.87 6.18 8.67
N TYR A 3 8.17 6.50 7.59
CA TYR A 3 6.78 6.90 7.59
C TYR A 3 5.89 5.69 7.31
N TYR A 4 4.69 5.70 7.88
CA TYR A 4 3.68 4.67 7.70
C TYR A 4 2.33 5.30 7.36
N ILE A 5 1.52 4.55 6.63
CA ILE A 5 0.10 4.88 6.42
C ILE A 5 -0.71 4.09 7.46
N LYS A 6 -1.52 4.78 8.25
CA LYS A 6 -2.29 4.24 9.37
C LYS A 6 -3.78 4.49 9.17
N LYS A 7 -4.61 3.50 9.46
CA LYS A 7 -6.08 3.64 9.50
C LYS A 7 -6.55 3.14 10.86
N HIS A 8 -7.19 4.02 11.63
CA HIS A 8 -7.46 3.79 13.05
C HIS A 8 -6.17 3.42 13.80
N SER A 9 -6.09 2.20 14.32
CA SER A 9 -4.93 1.70 15.08
C SER A 9 -4.03 0.77 14.28
N LYS A 10 -4.28 0.58 12.97
CA LYS A 10 -3.57 -0.40 12.13
C LYS A 10 -2.77 0.28 11.01
N TYR A 11 -1.65 -0.33 10.65
CA TYR A 11 -0.74 0.12 9.61
C TYR A 11 -1.03 -0.62 8.29
N LEU A 12 -0.84 0.08 7.19
CA LEU A 12 -0.99 -0.46 5.85
C LEU A 12 0.04 -1.57 5.62
N THR A 13 -0.42 -2.73 5.18
CA THR A 13 0.42 -3.79 4.64
C THR A 13 -0.04 -4.15 3.23
N LEU A 14 0.88 -4.63 2.41
CA LEU A 14 0.60 -5.06 1.05
C LEU A 14 0.55 -6.58 1.04
N GLU A 15 -0.58 -7.14 0.64
CA GLU A 15 -0.60 -8.53 0.21
C GLU A 15 -0.29 -8.57 -1.28
N ASN A 16 0.77 -9.29 -1.64
CA ASN A 16 0.99 -9.68 -3.03
C ASN A 16 -0.09 -10.71 -3.38
N VAL A 17 -1.18 -10.23 -3.99
CA VAL A 17 -2.08 -11.12 -4.72
C VAL A 17 -1.43 -11.36 -6.08
N THR A 18 -0.58 -12.38 -6.17
CA THR A 18 -0.14 -12.91 -7.47
C THR A 18 -1.35 -13.52 -8.15
N ASN A 19 -2.03 -12.74 -8.98
CA ASN A 19 -3.03 -13.28 -9.88
C ASN A 19 -2.25 -13.82 -11.09
N GLU A 20 -1.90 -15.11 -11.05
CA GLU A 20 -1.29 -15.81 -12.19
C GLU A 20 -2.33 -15.97 -13.30
N HIS A 21 -2.59 -14.90 -14.06
CA HIS A 21 -3.32 -15.00 -15.32
C HIS A 21 -2.30 -15.00 -16.47
N TYR A 22 -1.99 -16.21 -16.93
CA TYR A 22 -1.44 -16.44 -18.26
C TYR A 22 -2.60 -16.34 -19.24
N ASP A 23 -2.67 -15.27 -20.04
CA ASP A 23 -3.48 -15.27 -21.25
C ASP A 23 -2.54 -15.17 -22.45
N ASP A 24 -2.53 -16.25 -23.23
CA ASP A 24 -2.05 -16.27 -24.61
C ASP A 24 -2.80 -15.20 -25.41
N ASP A 25 -2.11 -14.62 -26.38
CA ASP A 25 -2.60 -13.65 -27.37
C ASP A 25 -2.71 -12.18 -26.94
N TYR A 26 -1.64 -11.42 -27.28
CA TYR A 26 -1.68 -10.05 -27.83
C TYR A 26 -2.68 -9.04 -27.23
N ASN A 27 -2.91 -9.07 -25.92
CA ASN A 27 -3.62 -8.01 -25.23
C ASN A 27 -2.63 -7.19 -24.42
N VAL A 28 -2.70 -5.87 -24.57
CA VAL A 28 -2.09 -4.92 -23.65
C VAL A 28 -2.64 -5.27 -22.28
N VAL A 29 -1.85 -6.02 -21.49
CA VAL A 29 -2.10 -6.26 -20.08
C VAL A 29 -2.01 -4.88 -19.46
N ASN A 30 -3.15 -4.22 -19.35
CA ASN A 30 -3.31 -3.10 -18.45
C ASN A 30 -3.10 -3.72 -17.08
N GLU A 31 -1.84 -3.75 -16.64
CA GLU A 31 -1.31 -4.31 -15.40
C GLU A 31 -2.18 -3.84 -14.25
N SER A 32 -3.28 -4.55 -14.05
CA SER A 32 -4.18 -4.37 -12.95
C SER A 32 -3.47 -5.06 -11.81
N TYR A 33 -2.43 -4.38 -11.31
CA TYR A 33 -1.87 -4.63 -10.00
C TYR A 33 -3.07 -4.66 -9.05
N THR A 34 -3.55 -5.85 -8.77
CA THR A 34 -4.62 -6.08 -7.80
C THR A 34 -3.91 -6.03 -6.46
N THR A 35 -3.38 -4.85 -6.12
CA THR A 35 -2.71 -4.63 -4.85
C THR A 35 -3.77 -4.72 -3.77
N GLY A 36 -3.79 -5.85 -3.06
CA GLY A 36 -4.61 -6.03 -1.88
C GLY A 36 -4.06 -5.15 -0.76
N PHE A 37 -4.82 -4.13 -0.36
CA PHE A 37 -4.51 -3.35 0.83
C PHE A 37 -5.04 -4.07 2.07
N ASN A 38 -4.14 -4.53 2.92
CA ASN A 38 -4.49 -5.13 4.20
C ASN A 38 -3.96 -4.25 5.35
N TRP A 39 -4.39 -4.51 6.59
CA TRP A 39 -4.10 -3.69 7.77
C TRP A 39 -3.61 -4.53 8.95
N THR A 40 -2.42 -4.23 9.44
CA THR A 40 -1.76 -4.97 10.54
C THR A 40 -1.55 -4.08 11.77
N LEU A 41 -1.50 -4.68 12.97
CA LEU A 41 -1.03 -3.98 14.17
C LEU A 41 0.49 -4.00 14.28
N ASP A 42 1.15 -4.90 13.56
CA ASP A 42 2.58 -5.11 13.61
C ASP A 42 3.30 -4.27 12.55
N THR A 43 4.10 -3.32 13.02
CA THR A 43 4.89 -2.41 12.19
C THR A 43 6.03 -3.09 11.41
N GLU A 44 6.42 -4.31 11.77
CA GLU A 44 7.42 -5.08 11.05
C GLU A 44 6.94 -5.42 9.63
N TYR A 45 5.68 -5.85 9.53
CA TYR A 45 5.01 -6.21 8.27
C TYR A 45 4.32 -5.02 7.58
N ALA A 46 4.39 -3.83 8.17
CA ALA A 46 3.82 -2.64 7.59
C ALA A 46 4.68 -2.09 6.45
N LYS A 47 4.03 -1.50 5.44
CA LYS A 47 4.72 -0.77 4.37
C LYS A 47 5.41 0.46 4.96
N LYS A 48 6.73 0.50 4.80
CA LYS A 48 7.60 1.60 5.23
C LYS A 48 7.84 2.54 4.06
N PHE A 49 7.81 3.84 4.33
CA PHE A 49 8.17 4.90 3.38
C PHE A 49 9.37 5.67 3.94
N TYR A 50 10.32 6.05 3.10
CA TYR A 50 11.53 6.73 3.55
C TYR A 50 11.29 8.22 3.79
N THR A 51 10.34 8.82 3.08
CA THR A 51 9.97 10.24 3.22
C THR A 51 8.46 10.42 3.36
N HIS A 52 8.05 11.55 3.94
CA HIS A 52 6.64 11.93 3.97
C HIS A 52 6.08 12.05 2.54
N ASN A 53 6.82 12.66 1.62
CA ASN A 53 6.37 12.87 0.24
C ASN A 53 6.05 11.54 -0.44
N GLU A 54 6.91 10.53 -0.27
CA GLU A 54 6.67 9.19 -0.81
C GLU A 54 5.37 8.57 -0.28
N ALA A 55 5.11 8.69 1.03
CA ALA A 55 3.85 8.23 1.62
C ALA A 55 2.64 9.03 1.11
N SER A 56 2.80 10.34 0.93
CA SER A 56 1.74 11.25 0.45
C SER A 56 1.37 10.95 -1.01
N ASP A 57 2.38 10.78 -1.87
CA ASP A 57 2.18 10.41 -3.28
C ASP A 57 1.50 9.05 -3.40
N TYR A 58 1.85 8.11 -2.50
CA TYR A 58 1.20 6.81 -2.44
C TYR A 58 -0.28 6.92 -2.06
N VAL A 59 -0.62 7.67 -1.00
CA VAL A 59 -2.02 7.94 -0.62
C VAL A 59 -2.77 8.64 -1.76
N TYR A 60 -2.14 9.60 -2.44
CA TYR A 60 -2.75 10.31 -3.56
C TYR A 60 -3.07 9.37 -4.73
N ARG A 61 -2.12 8.52 -5.12
CA ARG A 61 -2.29 7.52 -6.19
C ARG A 61 -3.44 6.56 -5.90
N PHE A 62 -3.59 6.15 -4.64
CA PHE A 62 -4.61 5.21 -4.21
C PHE A 62 -5.77 5.86 -3.44
N ARG A 63 -6.01 7.17 -3.62
CA ARG A 63 -7.05 7.93 -2.90
C ARG A 63 -8.47 7.38 -3.05
N HIS A 64 -8.70 6.57 -4.10
CA HIS A 64 -9.97 5.89 -4.33
C HIS A 64 -10.21 4.74 -3.34
N VAL A 65 -9.15 4.12 -2.77
CA VAL A 65 -9.21 3.04 -1.78
C VAL A 65 -8.72 3.47 -0.40
N LEU A 66 -7.60 4.19 -0.33
CA LEU A 66 -6.96 4.64 0.91
C LEU A 66 -7.66 5.89 1.46
N LYS A 67 -8.90 5.72 1.93
CA LYS A 67 -9.70 6.76 2.60
C LYS A 67 -9.57 6.68 4.11
N ASP A 68 -9.63 7.84 4.76
CA ASP A 68 -9.57 8.03 6.21
C ASP A 68 -8.28 7.48 6.82
N VAL A 69 -7.17 7.77 6.16
CA VAL A 69 -5.83 7.32 6.56
C VAL A 69 -4.99 8.51 7.05
N GLN A 70 -3.99 8.21 7.86
CA GLN A 70 -3.03 9.16 8.41
C GLN A 70 -1.63 8.73 8.01
N ILE A 71 -0.76 9.70 7.74
CA ILE A 71 0.68 9.45 7.57
C ILE A 71 1.32 9.74 8.91
N VAL A 72 1.97 8.74 9.50
CA VAL A 72 2.61 8.83 10.81
C VAL A 72 4.10 8.53 10.71
N GLN A 73 4.89 9.18 11.58
CA GLN A 73 6.31 8.90 11.75
C GLN A 73 6.51 8.43 13.19
N GLU A 74 6.79 7.14 13.39
CA GLU A 74 6.94 6.60 14.74
C GLU A 74 8.42 6.36 15.08
N LYS A 75 8.79 6.74 16.31
CA LYS A 75 10.07 6.39 16.93
C LYS A 75 9.86 5.09 17.70
N PHE A 76 10.55 4.03 17.28
CA PHE A 76 10.67 2.80 18.08
C PHE A 76 11.71 2.99 19.17
#